data_AF-V7DEQ1-F1
#
_entry.id   AF-V7DEQ1-F1
#
_cell.length_a   1.000
_cell.length_b   1.000
_cell.length_c   1.000
_cell.angle_alpha   90.00
_cell.angle_beta   90.00
_cell.angle_gamma   90.00
#
_symmetry.space_group_name_H-M   'P 1'
#
loop_
_entity.id
_entity.type
_entity.pdbx_description
1 polymer ?
#
loop_
_entity_poly.entity_id
_entity_poly.type
_entity_poly.pdbx_seq_one_letter_code
_entity_poly.pdbx_strand_id
1 'polypeptide(L)'
;PEAARDFVQGFVQARLEDAPCTCLWLVGLPALRFAANVDGEAYYQTLKLEGLGEAWALPGLELLMDEPQRKADVWKAMRQLMARWKSVE
;
A
#
# COMPACT_ATOMS: atom_id res chain seq x y z
N PRO A 1 -14.70 -11.25 -6.23
CA PRO A 1 -13.63 -10.33 -5.76
C PRO A 1 -13.78 -9.95 -4.28
N GLU A 2 -15.01 -9.70 -3.83
CA GLU A 2 -15.33 -9.31 -2.45
C GLU A 2 -14.88 -10.32 -1.40
N ALA A 3 -15.26 -11.60 -1.50
CA ALA A 3 -14.82 -12.62 -0.54
C ALA A 3 -13.29 -12.76 -0.41
N ALA A 4 -12.55 -12.55 -1.51
CA ALA A 4 -11.09 -12.55 -1.47
C ALA A 4 -10.54 -11.30 -0.78
N ARG A 5 -11.18 -10.14 -0.98
CA ARG A 5 -10.85 -8.91 -0.29
C ARG A 5 -11.12 -9.02 1.21
N ASP A 6 -12.29 -9.52 1.59
CA ASP A 6 -12.66 -9.68 3.00
C ASP A 6 -11.70 -10.61 3.73
N PHE A 7 -11.28 -11.70 3.07
CA PHE A 7 -10.24 -12.59 3.59
C PHE A 7 -8.90 -11.88 3.76
N VAL A 8 -8.41 -11.16 2.74
CA VAL A 8 -7.12 -10.46 2.78
C VAL A 8 -7.14 -9.37 3.86
N GLN A 9 -8.21 -8.56 3.92
CA GLN A 9 -8.35 -7.52 4.93
C GLN A 9 -8.41 -8.12 6.34
N GLY A 10 -9.23 -9.14 6.58
CA GLY A 10 -9.30 -9.80 7.88
C GLY A 10 -7.99 -10.42 8.32
N PHE A 11 -7.28 -11.09 7.40
CA PHE A 11 -5.96 -11.67 7.68
C PHE A 11 -4.93 -10.58 8.03
N VAL A 12 -4.83 -9.52 7.23
CA VAL A 12 -3.87 -8.44 7.48
C VAL A 12 -4.21 -7.69 8.77
N GLN A 13 -5.49 -7.44 9.04
CA GLN A 13 -5.94 -6.82 10.30
C GLN A 13 -5.48 -7.63 11.52
N ALA A 14 -5.71 -8.94 11.53
CA ALA A 14 -5.25 -9.81 12.62
C ALA A 14 -3.72 -9.81 12.79
N ARG A 15 -2.96 -9.62 11.71
CA ARG A 15 -1.50 -9.45 11.78
C ARG A 15 -1.08 -8.10 12.37
N LEU A 16 -1.80 -7.03 12.05
CA LEU A 16 -1.53 -5.67 12.55
C LEU A 16 -1.84 -5.54 14.05
N GLU A 17 -2.82 -6.30 14.56
CA GLU A 17 -3.12 -6.36 16.00
C GLU A 17 -1.97 -6.98 16.81
N ASP A 18 -1.28 -7.99 16.26
CA ASP A 18 -0.13 -8.65 16.89
C ASP A 18 1.17 -7.85 16.74
N ALA A 19 1.38 -7.25 15.57
CA ALA A 19 2.56 -6.45 15.26
C ALA A 19 2.14 -5.12 14.60
N PRO A 20 2.01 -4.03 15.38
CA PRO A 20 1.57 -2.75 14.83
C PRO A 20 2.56 -2.25 13.79
N CYS A 21 2.03 -1.81 12.64
CA CYS A 21 2.83 -1.26 11.56
C CYS A 21 2.59 0.25 11.46
N THR A 22 3.67 1.02 11.26
CA THR A 22 3.57 2.48 11.04
C THR A 22 3.09 2.80 9.61
N CYS A 23 3.21 1.86 8.67
CA CYS A 23 2.79 2.06 7.29
C CYS A 23 2.60 0.71 6.57
N LEU A 24 1.41 0.49 6.02
CA LEU A 24 1.12 -0.65 5.16
C LEU A 24 1.40 -0.29 3.69
N TRP A 25 2.10 -1.14 2.95
CA TRP A 25 2.38 -0.90 1.52
C TRP A 25 1.60 -1.90 0.66
N LEU A 26 0.82 -1.39 -0.28
CA LEU A 26 0.10 -2.19 -1.26
C LEU A 26 0.89 -2.20 -2.56
N VAL A 27 1.62 -3.29 -2.82
CA VAL A 27 2.52 -3.39 -3.97
C VAL A 27 1.84 -4.18 -5.08
N GLY A 28 1.59 -3.51 -6.21
CA GLY A 28 0.99 -4.09 -7.40
C GLY A 28 -0.54 -4.12 -7.39
N LEU A 29 -1.10 -4.24 -8.60
CA LEU A 29 -2.54 -4.18 -8.83
C LEU A 29 -3.36 -5.22 -8.03
N PRO A 30 -2.89 -6.47 -7.81
CA PRO A 30 -3.60 -7.40 -6.94
C PRO A 30 -3.75 -6.88 -5.51
N ALA A 31 -2.70 -6.30 -4.91
CA ALA A 31 -2.76 -5.76 -3.56
C ALA A 31 -3.75 -4.59 -3.47
N LEU A 32 -3.75 -3.69 -4.46
CA LEU A 32 -4.71 -2.58 -4.53
C LEU A 32 -6.16 -3.08 -4.64
N ARG A 33 -6.42 -4.08 -5.48
CA ARG A 33 -7.77 -4.63 -5.68
C ARG A 33 -8.27 -5.41 -4.45
N PHE A 34 -7.43 -6.27 -3.88
CA PHE A 34 -7.80 -7.15 -2.77
C PHE A 34 -7.69 -6.49 -1.40
N ALA A 35 -7.00 -5.35 -1.25
CA ALA A 35 -6.98 -4.63 0.02
C ALA A 35 -7.83 -3.35 0.00
N ALA A 36 -8.04 -2.72 -1.16
CA ALA A 36 -8.64 -1.39 -1.24
C ALA A 36 -9.72 -1.22 -2.33
N ASN A 37 -9.94 -2.22 -3.19
CA ASN A 37 -10.88 -2.14 -4.32
C ASN A 37 -10.63 -0.92 -5.23
N VAL A 38 -9.35 -0.60 -5.46
CA VAL A 38 -8.90 0.45 -6.38
C VAL A 38 -8.01 -0.14 -7.47
N ASP A 39 -7.84 0.61 -8.55
CA ASP A 39 -6.97 0.27 -9.67
C ASP A 39 -5.69 1.14 -9.70
N GLY A 40 -4.87 0.99 -10.74
CA GLY A 40 -3.56 1.64 -10.86
C GLY A 40 -3.58 3.17 -10.90
N GLU A 41 -4.74 3.81 -11.08
CA GLU A 41 -4.88 5.26 -10.91
C GLU A 41 -4.56 5.74 -9.48
N ALA A 42 -4.70 4.85 -8.50
CA ALA A 42 -4.35 5.11 -7.11
C ALA A 42 -2.84 5.01 -6.83
N TYR A 43 -2.00 4.64 -7.79
CA TYR A 43 -0.56 4.54 -7.56
C TYR A 43 0.03 5.84 -7.01
N TYR A 44 1.00 5.67 -6.12
CA TYR A 44 1.72 6.72 -5.40
C TYR A 44 0.88 7.47 -4.36
N GLN A 45 -0.41 7.19 -4.25
CA GLN A 45 -1.31 7.80 -3.29
C GLN A 45 -1.36 7.01 -1.98
N THR A 46 -1.80 7.71 -0.93
CA THR A 46 -2.06 7.11 0.37
C THR A 46 -3.57 6.93 0.55
N LEU A 47 -3.99 5.74 0.93
CA LEU A 47 -5.37 5.31 1.05
C LEU A 47 -5.70 5.08 2.53
N LYS A 48 -6.85 5.58 2.97
CA LYS A 48 -7.40 5.22 4.28
C LYS A 48 -8.31 4.03 4.11
N LEU A 49 -7.97 2.92 4.73
CA LEU A 49 -8.69 1.66 4.67
C LEU A 49 -9.28 1.36 6.04
N GLU A 50 -10.57 1.01 6.05
CA GLU A 50 -11.22 0.56 7.26
C GLU A 50 -10.55 -0.71 7.79
N GLY A 51 -10.27 -0.76 9.09
CA GLY A 51 -9.58 -1.89 9.74
C GLY A 51 -8.07 -1.97 9.51
N LEU A 52 -7.54 -1.51 8.37
CA LEU A 52 -6.11 -1.58 8.04
C LEU A 52 -5.34 -0.26 8.25
N GLY A 53 -6.05 0.84 8.47
CA GLY A 53 -5.44 2.15 8.69
C GLY A 53 -4.96 2.78 7.39
N GLU A 54 -3.76 3.38 7.41
CA GLU A 54 -3.21 4.11 6.28
C GLU A 54 -2.28 3.22 5.44
N ALA A 55 -2.60 3.09 4.15
CA ALA A 55 -1.89 2.22 3.21
C ALA A 55 -1.34 3.02 2.01
N TRP A 56 -0.11 2.75 1.61
CA TRP A 56 0.52 3.39 0.45
C TRP A 56 0.45 2.50 -0.79
N ALA A 57 -0.16 3.02 -1.85
CA ALA A 57 -0.37 2.28 -3.09
C ALA A 57 0.83 2.41 -4.04
N LEU A 58 1.37 1.27 -4.49
CA LEU A 58 2.56 1.21 -5.33
C LEU A 58 2.34 0.33 -6.56
N PRO A 59 2.99 0.65 -7.69
CA PRO A 59 3.08 -0.27 -8.82
C PRO A 59 3.83 -1.55 -8.44
N GLY A 60 3.54 -2.63 -9.15
CA GLY A 60 4.26 -3.91 -9.03
C GLY A 60 5.69 -3.79 -9.55
N LEU A 61 6.56 -4.71 -9.13
CA LEU A 61 7.97 -4.69 -9.54
C LEU A 61 8.11 -4.90 -11.05
N GLU A 62 7.26 -5.73 -11.63
CA GLU A 62 7.18 -6.01 -13.07
C GLU A 62 6.95 -4.71 -13.85
N LEU A 63 5.97 -3.90 -13.43
CA LEU A 63 5.71 -2.60 -14.05
C LEU A 63 6.87 -1.62 -13.88
N LEU A 64 7.57 -1.66 -12.74
CA LEU A 64 8.77 -0.84 -12.52
C LEU A 64 9.99 -1.32 -13.30
N MET A 65 10.02 -2.58 -13.74
CA MET A 65 11.04 -3.12 -14.62
C MET A 65 10.78 -2.72 -16.06
N ASP A 66 9.53 -2.81 -16.51
CA ASP A 66 9.10 -2.43 -17.87
C ASP A 66 9.16 -0.90 -18.08
N GLU A 67 8.80 -0.12 -17.05
CA GLU A 67 8.78 1.35 -17.07
C GLU A 67 9.68 1.94 -15.97
N PRO A 68 11.02 1.88 -16.13
CA PRO A 68 11.96 2.29 -15.09
C PRO A 68 11.85 3.77 -14.68
N GLN A 69 11.35 4.63 -15.56
CA GLN A 69 11.06 6.05 -15.26
C GLN A 69 10.12 6.22 -14.05
N ARG A 70 9.20 5.26 -13.82
CA ARG A 70 8.26 5.29 -12.69
C ARG A 70 8.94 5.19 -11.33
N LYS A 71 10.19 4.70 -11.26
CA LYS A 71 10.97 4.68 -10.01
C LYS A 71 11.16 6.09 -9.44
N ALA A 72 11.25 7.11 -10.30
CA ALA A 72 11.33 8.50 -9.85
C ALA A 72 10.03 8.95 -9.17
N ASP A 73 8.87 8.53 -9.66
CA ASP A 73 7.56 8.82 -9.06
C ASP A 73 7.39 8.09 -7.72
N VAL A 74 7.78 6.81 -7.65
CA VAL A 74 7.86 6.06 -6.39
C VAL A 74 8.71 6.81 -5.38
N TRP A 75 9.93 7.22 -5.77
CA TRP A 75 10.83 7.96 -4.88
C TRP A 75 10.25 9.30 -4.44
N LYS A 76 9.61 10.05 -5.35
CA LYS A 76 8.97 11.32 -5.03
C LYS A 76 7.87 11.16 -3.99
N ALA A 77 7.00 10.17 -4.15
CA ALA A 77 5.93 9.87 -3.20
C ALA A 77 6.48 9.32 -1.88
N MET A 78 7.47 8.42 -1.93
CA MET A 78 8.15 7.88 -0.76
C MET A 78 8.68 9.00 0.14
N ARG A 79 9.34 10.01 -0.45
CA ARG A 79 9.94 11.10 0.31
C ARG A 79 8.93 11.89 1.14
N GLN A 80 7.68 11.99 0.69
CA GLN A 80 6.61 12.66 1.42
C GLN A 80 6.15 11.84 2.64
N LEU A 81 6.29 10.52 2.58
CA LEU A 81 5.91 9.59 3.63
C LEU A 81 7.04 9.32 4.64
N MET A 82 8.30 9.52 4.27
CA MET A 82 9.45 9.28 5.15
C MET A 82 9.34 10.03 6.50
N ALA A 83 8.72 11.21 6.51
CA ALA A 83 8.50 11.97 7.74
C ALA A 83 7.59 11.24 8.75
N ARG A 84 6.69 10.37 8.27
CA ARG A 84 5.76 9.57 9.10
C ARG A 84 6.40 8.31 9.67
N TRP A 85 7.46 7.79 9.02
CA TRP A 85 8.13 6.56 9.45
C TRP A 85 9.22 6.81 10.50
N LYS A 86 9.74 8.03 10.58
CA LYS A 86 10.63 8.44 11.66
C LYS A 86 9.77 8.72 12.88
N SER A 87 9.66 7.75 13.77
CA SER A 87 9.09 7.96 15.10
C SER A 87 9.78 9.17 15.73
N VAL A 88 8.99 10.15 16.17
CA VAL A 88 9.43 11.09 17.19
C VAL A 88 9.44 10.29 18.49
N GLU A 89 10.64 10.02 19.00
CA GLU A 89 10.82 9.70 20.43
C GLU A 89 10.61 10.96 21.26
#